data_AF-M1E897-F1
#
_entry.id   AF-M1E897-F1
#
_cell.length_a   1.000
_cell.length_b   1.000
_cell.length_c   1.000
_cell.angle_alpha   90.00
_cell.angle_beta   90.00
_cell.angle_gamma   90.00
#
_symmetry.space_group_name_H-M   'P 1'
#
loop_
_entity.id
_entity.type
_entity.pdbx_description
1 polymer ?
#
loop_
_entity_poly.entity_id
_entity_poly.type
_entity_poly.pdbx_seq_one_letter_code
_entity_poly.pdbx_strand_id
1 'polypeptide(L)'
;MLNNIFNFTISNTIDYVPEQIIDFFSKKYVSGPSLSDAVKTTIDLNSKGMMSTIDVLGEFVQNEDQTIFFRNECIKVLETIKEESLNANLSLKPTQMGLAINKALCYENIRKIVRRAKELDNFVRIDMENSPYTTDTLKMYKLLREEFPGHVGTVLQAYLRRTIDDIDKLSDKNLNIRLCKGIYVESYKIAYKNPELINENYIYCLEKLFDNKAYVGIATHDEKLIFHAMKLIRKYNLQPNEYEFQMLLGIGDELRDFILSKKHRLRIYVPYGKEWLSYVRRRLKENPNIIKTALGLKL
;
A
#
# COMPACT_ATOMS: atom_id res chain seq x y z
N MET A 1 2.72 29.24 4.74
CA MET A 1 2.26 29.92 3.51
C MET A 1 2.91 29.35 2.25
N LEU A 2 4.24 29.29 2.17
CA LEU A 2 4.99 28.70 1.03
C LEU A 2 4.61 27.25 0.69
N ASN A 3 4.39 26.38 1.70
CA ASN A 3 3.99 24.99 1.48
C ASN A 3 2.61 24.84 0.83
N ASN A 4 1.65 25.74 1.11
CA ASN A 4 0.32 25.70 0.51
C ASN A 4 0.35 26.19 -0.94
N ILE A 5 1.16 27.20 -1.25
CA ILE A 5 1.32 27.72 -2.61
C ILE A 5 2.00 26.66 -3.49
N PHE A 6 3.10 26.06 -3.02
CA PHE A 6 3.79 25.00 -3.77
C PHE A 6 2.90 23.78 -4.04
N ASN A 7 2.17 23.29 -3.03
CA ASN A 7 1.29 22.14 -3.18
C ASN A 7 0.09 22.46 -4.11
N PHE A 8 -0.45 23.68 -4.02
CA PHE A 8 -1.51 24.15 -4.92
C PHE A 8 -1.01 24.29 -6.36
N THR A 9 0.18 24.86 -6.56
CA THR A 9 0.79 25.02 -7.89
C THR A 9 1.02 23.65 -8.52
N ILE A 10 1.68 22.71 -7.84
CA ILE A 10 1.94 21.37 -8.40
C ILE A 10 0.64 20.63 -8.74
N SER A 11 -0.35 20.63 -7.84
CA SER A 11 -1.60 19.93 -8.10
C SER A 11 -2.34 20.49 -9.34
N ASN A 12 -2.17 21.77 -9.64
CA ASN A 12 -2.83 22.45 -10.75
C ASN A 12 -1.97 22.53 -12.03
N THR A 13 -0.65 22.34 -11.93
CA THR A 13 0.27 22.45 -13.08
C THR A 13 0.78 21.10 -13.58
N ILE A 14 0.63 20.01 -12.82
CA ILE A 14 1.21 18.70 -13.17
C ILE A 14 0.72 18.13 -14.50
N ASP A 15 -0.50 18.47 -14.92
CA ASP A 15 -1.03 18.07 -16.22
C ASP A 15 -0.34 18.76 -17.40
N TYR A 16 0.33 19.88 -17.14
CA TYR A 16 1.07 20.68 -18.12
C TYR A 16 2.58 20.40 -18.10
N VAL A 17 3.06 19.53 -17.20
CA VAL A 17 4.47 19.14 -17.14
C VAL A 17 4.76 18.13 -18.26
N PRO A 18 5.78 18.39 -19.12
CA PRO A 18 6.18 17.47 -20.19
C PRO A 18 6.43 16.05 -19.70
N GLU A 19 5.99 15.06 -20.47
CA GLU A 19 6.08 13.65 -20.09
C GLU A 19 7.52 13.19 -19.86
N GLN A 20 8.50 13.75 -20.60
CA GLN A 20 9.92 13.44 -20.41
C GLN A 20 10.45 13.87 -19.04
N ILE A 21 9.92 14.97 -18.48
CA ILE A 21 10.29 15.44 -17.15
C ILE A 21 9.67 14.53 -16.08
N ILE A 22 8.40 14.13 -16.27
CA ILE A 22 7.74 13.19 -15.36
C ILE A 22 8.42 11.81 -15.42
N ASP A 23 8.83 11.34 -16.61
CA ASP A 23 9.58 10.11 -16.86
C ASP A 23 10.93 10.08 -16.15
N PHE A 24 11.65 11.20 -16.16
CA PHE A 24 12.93 11.31 -15.47
C PHE A 24 12.80 11.11 -13.95
N PHE A 25 11.74 11.63 -13.33
CA PHE A 25 11.51 11.47 -11.90
C PHE A 25 10.82 10.16 -11.54
N SER A 26 9.92 9.64 -12.39
CA SER A 26 9.10 8.45 -12.12
C SER A 26 9.87 7.13 -12.14
N LYS A 27 10.99 7.05 -12.88
CA LYS A 27 11.84 5.84 -12.99
C LYS A 27 12.32 5.30 -11.65
N LYS A 28 12.37 6.14 -10.62
CA LYS A 28 12.72 5.71 -9.26
C LYS A 28 11.54 5.10 -8.50
N TYR A 29 10.30 5.40 -8.88
CA TYR A 29 9.08 5.08 -8.11
C TYR A 29 8.24 3.95 -8.70
N VAL A 30 8.51 3.57 -9.95
CA VAL A 30 7.85 2.47 -10.67
C VAL A 30 8.94 1.59 -11.26
N SER A 31 8.80 0.27 -11.13
CA SER A 31 9.84 -0.66 -11.59
C SER A 31 9.99 -0.67 -13.11
N GLY A 32 8.91 -0.40 -13.84
CA GLY A 32 8.88 -0.35 -15.29
C GLY A 32 7.49 -0.69 -15.86
N PRO A 33 7.36 -0.75 -17.19
CA PRO A 33 6.09 -1.01 -17.85
C PRO A 33 5.64 -2.47 -17.82
N SER A 34 6.53 -3.42 -17.51
CA SER A 34 6.25 -4.86 -17.61
C SER A 34 6.50 -5.62 -16.31
N LEU A 35 5.91 -6.82 -16.21
CA LEU A 35 6.14 -7.73 -15.09
C LEU A 35 7.62 -8.10 -14.95
N SER A 36 8.36 -8.24 -16.06
CA SER A 36 9.79 -8.56 -16.00
C SER A 36 10.62 -7.46 -15.32
N ASP A 37 10.18 -6.20 -15.41
CA ASP A 37 10.83 -5.08 -14.71
C ASP A 37 10.56 -5.13 -13.20
N ALA A 38 9.34 -5.49 -12.80
CA ALA A 38 9.00 -5.76 -11.39
C ALA A 38 9.79 -6.93 -10.82
N VAL A 39 10.01 -8.00 -11.61
CA VAL A 39 10.83 -9.15 -11.22
C VAL A 39 12.28 -8.71 -10.98
N LYS A 40 12.91 -8.02 -11.95
CA LYS A 40 14.29 -7.52 -11.80
C LYS A 40 14.45 -6.63 -10.58
N THR A 41 13.51 -5.70 -10.38
CA THR A 41 13.50 -4.81 -9.21
C THR A 41 13.37 -5.60 -7.91
N THR A 42 12.50 -6.61 -7.90
CA THR A 42 12.29 -7.47 -6.72
C THR A 42 13.51 -8.32 -6.40
N ILE A 43 14.21 -8.86 -7.40
CA ILE A 43 15.47 -9.59 -7.22
C ILE A 43 16.53 -8.70 -6.58
N ASP A 44 16.70 -7.47 -7.07
CA ASP A 44 17.64 -6.50 -6.49
C ASP A 44 17.29 -6.18 -5.03
N LEU A 45 16.01 -5.93 -4.73
CA LEU A 45 15.54 -5.67 -3.36
C LEU A 45 15.74 -6.89 -2.43
N ASN A 46 15.43 -8.10 -2.90
CA ASN A 46 15.63 -9.34 -2.15
C ASN A 46 17.11 -9.59 -1.86
N SER A 47 18.01 -9.28 -2.79
CA SER A 47 19.46 -9.38 -2.58
C SER A 47 19.98 -8.48 -1.46
N LYS A 48 19.26 -7.39 -1.18
CA LYS A 48 19.54 -6.42 -0.10
C LYS A 48 18.80 -6.75 1.21
N GLY A 49 18.12 -7.89 1.29
CA GLY A 49 17.37 -8.33 2.47
C GLY A 49 15.98 -7.68 2.62
N MET A 50 15.51 -6.96 1.60
CA MET A 50 14.16 -6.40 1.58
C MET A 50 13.16 -7.37 0.93
N MET A 51 11.91 -7.32 1.36
CA MET A 51 10.79 -8.01 0.71
C MET A 51 10.10 -7.07 -0.27
N SER A 52 9.23 -7.60 -1.14
CA SER A 52 8.41 -6.78 -2.03
C SER A 52 6.90 -7.04 -1.88
N THR A 53 6.09 -6.06 -2.26
CA THR A 53 4.71 -6.27 -2.66
C THR A 53 4.57 -5.71 -4.07
N ILE A 54 4.14 -6.53 -5.01
CA ILE A 54 4.00 -6.16 -6.42
C ILE A 54 2.57 -5.66 -6.65
N ASP A 55 2.42 -4.54 -7.36
CA ASP A 55 1.13 -3.92 -7.70
C ASP A 55 1.05 -3.70 -9.20
N VAL A 56 0.00 -4.27 -9.83
CA VAL A 56 -0.27 -4.10 -11.26
C VAL A 56 -0.99 -2.78 -11.46
N LEU A 57 -0.30 -1.80 -12.02
CA LEU A 57 -0.89 -0.51 -12.35
C LEU A 57 -1.87 -0.66 -13.51
N GLY A 58 -3.06 -0.10 -13.29
CA GLY A 58 -4.07 0.08 -14.31
C GLY A 58 -4.98 1.26 -13.98
N GLU A 59 -5.61 1.76 -15.02
CA GLU A 59 -6.58 2.85 -15.02
C GLU A 59 -7.91 2.37 -14.46
N PHE A 60 -8.85 3.30 -14.37
CA PHE A 60 -10.21 3.01 -13.93
C PHE A 60 -10.84 2.01 -14.89
N VAL A 61 -11.06 0.78 -14.41
CA VAL A 61 -11.82 -0.22 -15.16
C VAL A 61 -13.25 0.29 -15.39
N GLN A 62 -13.70 0.21 -16.62
CA GLN A 62 -15.00 0.72 -17.07
C GLN A 62 -15.99 -0.41 -17.35
N ASN A 63 -15.50 -1.64 -17.49
CA ASN A 63 -16.33 -2.81 -17.80
C ASN A 63 -15.79 -4.09 -17.13
N GLU A 64 -16.63 -5.14 -17.18
CA GLU A 64 -16.33 -6.42 -16.54
C GLU A 64 -15.14 -7.15 -17.21
N ASP A 65 -14.95 -7.02 -18.53
CA ASP A 65 -13.84 -7.66 -19.25
C ASP A 65 -12.47 -7.13 -18.82
N GLN A 66 -12.34 -5.82 -18.64
CA GLN A 66 -11.13 -5.20 -18.10
C GLN A 66 -10.82 -5.71 -16.69
N THR A 67 -11.86 -5.90 -15.89
CA THR A 67 -11.74 -6.45 -14.55
C THR A 67 -11.20 -7.88 -14.58
N ILE A 68 -11.70 -8.71 -15.50
CA ILE A 68 -11.24 -10.08 -15.73
C ILE A 68 -9.77 -10.10 -16.19
N PHE A 69 -9.37 -9.16 -17.05
CA PHE A 69 -7.99 -8.99 -17.47
C PHE A 69 -7.06 -8.72 -16.28
N PHE A 70 -7.35 -7.71 -15.45
CA PHE A 70 -6.50 -7.39 -14.29
C PHE A 70 -6.48 -8.50 -13.23
N ARG A 71 -7.57 -9.25 -13.07
CA ARG A 71 -7.57 -10.46 -12.24
C ARG A 71 -6.54 -11.48 -12.75
N ASN A 72 -6.51 -11.73 -14.05
CA ASN A 72 -5.56 -12.68 -14.64
C ASN A 72 -4.12 -12.18 -14.53
N GLU A 73 -3.88 -10.87 -14.68
CA GLU A 73 -2.55 -10.28 -14.44
C GLU A 73 -2.10 -10.45 -12.98
N CYS A 74 -3.01 -10.26 -12.01
CA CYS A 74 -2.72 -10.53 -10.60
C CYS A 74 -2.34 -12.01 -10.34
N ILE A 75 -3.05 -12.95 -10.97
CA ILE A 75 -2.72 -14.39 -10.90
C ILE A 75 -1.34 -14.66 -11.48
N LYS A 76 -1.04 -14.08 -12.65
CA LYS A 76 0.27 -14.21 -13.29
C LYS A 76 1.41 -13.69 -12.42
N VAL A 77 1.21 -12.57 -11.71
CA VAL A 77 2.18 -12.06 -10.73
C VAL A 77 2.45 -13.11 -9.63
N LEU A 78 1.41 -13.72 -9.07
CA LEU A 78 1.57 -14.73 -8.01
C LEU A 78 2.34 -15.96 -8.51
N GLU A 79 2.04 -16.41 -9.73
CA GLU A 79 2.72 -17.53 -10.37
C GLU A 79 4.20 -17.21 -10.62
N THR A 80 4.49 -16.04 -11.19
CA THR A 80 5.88 -15.58 -11.40
C THR A 80 6.64 -15.41 -10.09
N ILE A 81 6.00 -14.94 -9.01
CA ILE A 81 6.65 -14.89 -7.68
C ILE A 81 7.09 -16.29 -7.25
N LYS A 82 6.26 -17.31 -7.48
CA LYS A 82 6.58 -18.70 -7.13
C LYS A 82 7.68 -19.27 -8.02
N GLU A 83 7.57 -19.08 -9.33
CA GLU A 83 8.51 -19.59 -10.34
C GLU A 83 9.92 -19.04 -10.13
N GLU A 84 10.03 -17.73 -9.91
CA GLU A 84 11.29 -17.02 -9.70
C GLU A 84 11.76 -17.05 -8.23
N SER A 85 11.01 -17.74 -7.34
CA SER A 85 11.30 -17.85 -5.91
C SER A 85 11.52 -16.50 -5.20
N LEU A 86 10.70 -15.50 -5.55
CA LEU A 86 10.83 -14.14 -5.01
C LEU A 86 10.25 -14.04 -3.60
N ASN A 87 10.92 -13.29 -2.73
CA ASN A 87 10.37 -12.90 -1.43
C ASN A 87 9.43 -11.69 -1.61
N ALA A 88 8.27 -11.97 -2.19
CA ALA A 88 7.29 -10.98 -2.55
C ALA A 88 5.85 -11.48 -2.34
N ASN A 89 4.91 -10.54 -2.27
CA ASN A 89 3.47 -10.81 -2.29
C ASN A 89 2.75 -9.87 -3.26
N LEU A 90 1.43 -9.99 -3.37
CA LEU A 90 0.62 -9.15 -4.26
C LEU A 90 -0.12 -8.06 -3.48
N SER A 91 -0.17 -6.83 -4.00
CA SER A 91 -1.20 -5.83 -3.64
C SER A 91 -2.17 -5.65 -4.81
N LEU A 92 -3.44 -5.44 -4.53
CA LEU A 92 -4.48 -5.16 -5.54
C LEU A 92 -5.47 -4.11 -5.06
N LYS A 93 -6.20 -3.49 -6.00
CA LYS A 93 -7.24 -2.50 -5.70
C LYS A 93 -8.64 -3.03 -5.99
N PRO A 94 -9.58 -2.98 -5.04
CA PRO A 94 -10.96 -3.41 -5.26
C PRO A 94 -11.64 -2.78 -6.47
N THR A 95 -11.42 -1.50 -6.76
CA THR A 95 -12.03 -0.84 -7.93
C THR A 95 -11.55 -1.43 -9.25
N GLN A 96 -10.25 -1.74 -9.37
CA GLN A 96 -9.68 -2.48 -10.52
C GLN A 96 -10.25 -3.89 -10.63
N MET A 97 -10.69 -4.46 -9.50
CA MET A 97 -11.41 -5.74 -9.44
C MET A 97 -12.93 -5.57 -9.62
N GLY A 98 -13.44 -4.38 -9.95
CA GLY A 98 -14.83 -4.14 -10.33
C GLY A 98 -15.72 -3.62 -9.21
N LEU A 99 -15.17 -3.15 -8.09
CA LEU A 99 -15.96 -2.67 -6.95
C LEU A 99 -16.93 -1.53 -7.32
N ALA A 100 -16.52 -0.65 -8.24
CA ALA A 100 -17.34 0.46 -8.73
C ALA A 100 -18.42 0.03 -9.75
N ILE A 101 -18.35 -1.21 -10.26
CA ILE A 101 -19.24 -1.76 -11.28
C ILE A 101 -20.24 -2.73 -10.63
N ASN A 102 -19.72 -3.80 -10.03
CA ASN A 102 -20.52 -4.87 -9.45
C ASN A 102 -19.77 -5.49 -8.27
N LYS A 103 -20.32 -5.33 -7.07
CA LYS A 103 -19.71 -5.82 -5.81
C LYS A 103 -19.54 -7.34 -5.79
N ALA A 104 -20.48 -8.09 -6.37
CA ALA A 104 -20.40 -9.56 -6.42
C ALA A 104 -19.30 -10.03 -7.38
N LEU A 105 -19.19 -9.37 -8.56
CA LEU A 105 -18.09 -9.60 -9.48
C LEU A 105 -16.73 -9.30 -8.82
N CYS A 106 -16.63 -8.19 -8.09
CA CYS A 106 -15.44 -7.82 -7.36
C CYS A 106 -15.02 -8.86 -6.33
N TYR A 107 -15.98 -9.30 -5.51
CA TYR A 107 -15.74 -10.37 -4.55
C TYR A 107 -15.23 -11.64 -5.23
N GLU A 108 -15.89 -12.12 -6.29
CA GLU A 108 -15.48 -13.35 -6.98
C GLU A 108 -14.11 -13.23 -7.65
N ASN A 109 -13.76 -12.06 -8.20
CA ASN A 109 -12.44 -11.85 -8.77
C ASN A 109 -11.34 -11.86 -7.70
N ILE A 110 -11.51 -11.13 -6.60
CA ILE A 110 -10.55 -11.14 -5.49
C ILE A 110 -10.46 -12.54 -4.88
N ARG A 111 -11.59 -13.22 -4.69
CA ARG A 111 -11.65 -14.59 -4.16
C ARG A 111 -10.84 -15.57 -5.00
N LYS A 112 -10.92 -15.49 -6.34
CA LYS A 112 -10.11 -16.31 -7.24
C LYS A 112 -8.60 -16.04 -7.08
N ILE A 113 -8.21 -14.77 -6.95
CA ILE A 113 -6.81 -14.37 -6.73
C ILE A 113 -6.30 -14.90 -5.37
N VAL A 114 -7.07 -14.72 -4.29
CA VAL A 114 -6.69 -15.18 -2.94
C VAL A 114 -6.62 -16.71 -2.87
N ARG A 115 -7.54 -17.42 -3.54
CA ARG A 115 -7.46 -18.89 -3.66
C ARG A 115 -6.14 -19.30 -4.33
N ARG A 116 -5.78 -18.65 -5.43
CA ARG A 116 -4.53 -18.94 -6.14
C ARG A 116 -3.31 -18.61 -5.29
N ALA A 117 -3.34 -17.51 -4.53
CA ALA A 117 -2.28 -17.18 -3.59
C ALA A 117 -2.12 -18.28 -2.52
N LYS A 118 -3.22 -18.80 -1.96
CA LYS A 118 -3.19 -19.93 -1.03
C LYS A 118 -2.56 -21.19 -1.63
N GLU A 119 -2.94 -21.55 -2.85
CA GLU A 119 -2.36 -22.71 -3.56
C GLU A 119 -0.84 -22.59 -3.76
N LEU A 120 -0.34 -21.36 -3.91
CA LEU A 120 1.07 -21.05 -4.12
C LEU A 120 1.83 -20.76 -2.81
N ASP A 121 1.15 -20.83 -1.66
CA ASP A 121 1.64 -20.41 -0.35
C ASP A 121 2.13 -18.94 -0.32
N ASN A 122 1.33 -18.05 -0.89
CA ASN A 122 1.58 -16.62 -0.99
C ASN A 122 0.41 -15.83 -0.36
N PHE A 123 0.52 -14.50 -0.36
CA PHE A 123 -0.35 -13.57 0.32
C PHE A 123 -0.86 -12.47 -0.61
N VAL A 124 -2.08 -11.99 -0.36
CA VAL A 124 -2.69 -10.87 -1.08
C VAL A 124 -3.06 -9.75 -0.11
N ARG A 125 -2.57 -8.54 -0.39
CA ARG A 125 -3.04 -7.32 0.25
C ARG A 125 -4.14 -6.66 -0.59
N ILE A 126 -5.32 -6.52 -0.01
CA ILE A 126 -6.38 -5.69 -0.56
C ILE A 126 -6.14 -4.25 -0.13
N ASP A 127 -5.71 -3.39 -1.05
CA ASP A 127 -5.49 -1.99 -0.77
C ASP A 127 -6.79 -1.25 -0.43
N MET A 128 -6.66 -0.25 0.43
CA MET A 128 -7.77 0.62 0.80
C MET A 128 -7.77 1.87 -0.07
N GLU A 129 -8.90 2.09 -0.73
CA GLU A 129 -9.12 3.23 -1.61
C GLU A 129 -9.83 4.37 -0.85
N ASN A 130 -10.50 5.28 -1.57
CA ASN A 130 -11.22 6.39 -0.97
C ASN A 130 -12.49 5.92 -0.22
N SER A 131 -13.02 6.82 0.61
CA SER A 131 -14.05 6.54 1.62
C SER A 131 -15.34 5.86 1.13
N PRO A 132 -15.85 6.08 -0.10
CA PRO A 132 -17.04 5.38 -0.60
C PRO A 132 -16.86 3.86 -0.67
N TYR A 133 -15.62 3.38 -0.82
CA TYR A 133 -15.31 1.97 -1.00
C TYR A 133 -14.92 1.27 0.31
N THR A 134 -14.58 2.01 1.37
CA THR A 134 -14.01 1.45 2.60
C THR A 134 -14.87 0.36 3.22
N THR A 135 -16.18 0.61 3.37
CA THR A 135 -17.08 -0.35 4.04
C THR A 135 -17.19 -1.66 3.25
N ASP A 136 -17.31 -1.59 1.93
CA ASP A 136 -17.43 -2.80 1.09
C ASP A 136 -16.11 -3.59 1.07
N THR A 137 -14.97 -2.90 1.00
CA THR A 137 -13.64 -3.52 1.10
C THR A 137 -13.47 -4.29 2.41
N LEU A 138 -13.85 -3.69 3.55
CA LEU A 138 -13.73 -4.36 4.85
C LEU A 138 -14.67 -5.57 4.98
N LYS A 139 -15.88 -5.50 4.42
CA LYS A 139 -16.81 -6.64 4.37
C LYS A 139 -16.24 -7.80 3.56
N MET A 140 -15.70 -7.53 2.37
CA MET A 140 -15.06 -8.54 1.53
C MET A 140 -13.83 -9.14 2.22
N TYR A 141 -12.99 -8.30 2.82
CA TYR A 141 -11.83 -8.77 3.59
C TYR A 141 -12.23 -9.76 4.68
N LYS A 142 -13.28 -9.46 5.46
CA LYS A 142 -13.75 -10.35 6.53
C LYS A 142 -14.10 -11.74 6.00
N LEU A 143 -14.93 -11.81 4.94
CA LEU A 143 -15.34 -13.07 4.31
C LEU A 143 -14.15 -13.84 3.75
N LEU A 144 -13.24 -13.15 3.03
CA LEU A 144 -12.07 -13.78 2.43
C LEU A 144 -11.08 -14.29 3.48
N ARG A 145 -10.93 -13.59 4.60
CA ARG A 145 -10.05 -14.03 5.70
C ARG A 145 -10.63 -15.26 6.42
N GLU A 146 -11.95 -15.32 6.57
CA GLU A 146 -12.62 -16.51 7.11
C GLU A 146 -12.40 -17.73 6.19
N GLU A 147 -12.49 -17.54 4.87
CA GLU A 147 -12.27 -18.61 3.88
C GLU A 147 -10.78 -19.00 3.69
N PHE A 148 -9.89 -18.02 3.71
CA PHE A 148 -8.45 -18.16 3.43
C PHE A 148 -7.57 -17.57 4.55
N PRO A 149 -7.64 -18.12 5.78
CA PRO A 149 -6.87 -17.60 6.90
C PRO A 149 -5.37 -17.62 6.59
N GLY A 150 -4.69 -16.50 6.85
CA GLY A 150 -3.25 -16.34 6.62
C GLY A 150 -2.83 -15.89 5.22
N HIS A 151 -3.72 -15.91 4.23
CA HIS A 151 -3.39 -15.60 2.82
C HIS A 151 -3.95 -14.26 2.32
N VAL A 152 -4.68 -13.53 3.15
CA VAL A 152 -5.26 -12.24 2.80
C VAL A 152 -5.16 -11.24 3.95
N GLY A 153 -4.91 -9.98 3.61
CA GLY A 153 -4.99 -8.84 4.52
C GLY A 153 -5.59 -7.63 3.82
N THR A 154 -5.90 -6.60 4.61
CA THR A 154 -6.36 -5.32 4.06
C THR A 154 -5.55 -4.14 4.61
N VAL A 155 -5.93 -2.92 4.23
CA VAL A 155 -5.28 -1.68 4.64
C VAL A 155 -6.25 -0.86 5.48
N LEU A 156 -5.73 -0.20 6.52
CA LEU A 156 -6.45 0.82 7.28
C LEU A 156 -5.72 2.16 7.18
N GLN A 157 -6.50 3.25 7.12
CA GLN A 157 -6.00 4.59 6.88
C GLN A 157 -6.17 5.45 8.14
N ALA A 158 -5.07 5.77 8.82
CA ALA A 158 -5.08 6.47 10.11
C ALA A 158 -5.70 7.88 10.06
N TYR A 159 -5.78 8.52 8.91
CA TYR A 159 -6.42 9.84 8.79
C TYR A 159 -7.95 9.80 8.84
N LEU A 160 -8.61 8.64 8.72
CA LEU A 160 -10.06 8.55 8.81
C LEU A 160 -10.48 8.44 10.26
N ARG A 161 -11.54 9.17 10.61
CA ARG A 161 -12.12 9.16 11.97
C ARG A 161 -12.68 7.78 12.35
N ARG A 162 -13.19 7.04 11.37
CA ARG A 162 -13.77 5.69 11.53
C ARG A 162 -12.75 4.59 11.83
N THR A 163 -11.46 4.82 11.62
CA THR A 163 -10.46 3.75 11.61
C THR A 163 -10.33 3.03 12.95
N ILE A 164 -10.48 3.72 14.07
CA ILE A 164 -10.45 3.09 15.41
C ILE A 164 -11.61 2.10 15.55
N ASP A 165 -12.83 2.51 15.18
CA ASP A 165 -14.02 1.65 15.24
C ASP A 165 -13.92 0.46 14.27
N ASP A 166 -13.30 0.67 13.10
CA ASP A 166 -13.06 -0.40 12.14
C ASP A 166 -12.03 -1.42 12.69
N ILE A 167 -11.00 -0.98 13.42
CA ILE A 167 -10.08 -1.89 14.13
C ILE A 167 -10.87 -2.74 15.12
N ASP A 168 -11.70 -2.11 15.98
CA ASP A 168 -12.49 -2.81 16.98
C ASP A 168 -13.41 -3.88 16.36
N LYS A 169 -14.10 -3.53 15.26
CA LYS A 169 -14.98 -4.47 14.55
C LYS A 169 -14.25 -5.64 13.89
N LEU A 170 -12.96 -5.47 13.58
CA LEU A 170 -12.12 -6.49 12.95
C LEU A 170 -11.28 -7.30 13.95
N SER A 171 -11.38 -7.02 15.26
CA SER A 171 -10.52 -7.56 16.33
C SER A 171 -10.78 -9.04 16.67
N ASP A 172 -10.88 -9.89 15.66
CA ASP A 172 -10.94 -11.35 15.76
C ASP A 172 -9.57 -11.97 15.42
N LYS A 173 -9.52 -13.30 15.25
CA LYS A 173 -8.26 -14.03 15.02
C LYS A 173 -7.68 -13.75 13.62
N ASN A 174 -6.36 -13.84 13.50
CA ASN A 174 -5.60 -13.76 12.25
C ASN A 174 -5.73 -12.41 11.52
N LEU A 175 -5.86 -11.31 12.27
CA LEU A 175 -5.87 -9.97 11.73
C LEU A 175 -4.50 -9.64 11.10
N ASN A 176 -4.51 -9.27 9.82
CA ASN A 176 -3.30 -8.88 9.09
C ASN A 176 -3.58 -7.56 8.37
N ILE A 177 -3.01 -6.47 8.86
CA ILE A 177 -3.35 -5.11 8.47
C ILE A 177 -2.10 -4.34 8.06
N ARG A 178 -2.15 -3.70 6.89
CA ARG A 178 -1.22 -2.60 6.56
C ARG A 178 -1.83 -1.32 7.10
N LEU A 179 -1.12 -0.61 7.97
CA LEU A 179 -1.53 0.69 8.50
C LEU A 179 -0.77 1.80 7.77
N CYS A 180 -1.49 2.67 7.08
CA CYS A 180 -0.94 3.86 6.43
C CYS A 180 -1.61 5.14 6.95
N LYS A 181 -1.07 6.32 6.62
CA LYS A 181 -1.76 7.59 6.93
C LYS A 181 -3.08 7.73 6.16
N GLY A 182 -3.06 7.38 4.87
CA GLY A 182 -4.12 7.73 3.91
C GLY A 182 -3.64 8.80 2.94
N ILE A 183 -4.14 8.76 1.70
CA ILE A 183 -3.65 9.63 0.60
C ILE A 183 -4.77 10.40 -0.11
N TYR A 184 -6.02 9.94 -0.04
CA TYR A 184 -7.12 10.55 -0.79
C TYR A 184 -7.61 11.87 -0.19
N VAL A 185 -8.11 12.77 -1.03
CA VAL A 185 -8.66 14.05 -0.58
C VAL A 185 -10.10 13.85 -0.06
N GLU A 186 -10.22 13.63 1.25
CA GLU A 186 -11.51 13.42 1.91
C GLU A 186 -12.07 14.69 2.59
N SER A 187 -13.34 14.73 2.99
CA SER A 187 -13.88 15.90 3.72
C SER A 187 -13.45 15.93 5.20
N TYR A 188 -13.43 17.11 5.82
CA TYR A 188 -13.17 17.28 7.27
C TYR A 188 -14.13 16.48 8.16
N LYS A 189 -15.34 16.17 7.66
CA LYS A 189 -16.36 15.39 8.38
C LYS A 189 -15.90 13.97 8.66
N ILE A 190 -15.10 13.39 7.77
CA ILE A 190 -14.71 11.97 7.83
C ILE A 190 -13.20 11.76 8.04
N ALA A 191 -12.38 12.77 7.78
CA ALA A 191 -10.94 12.69 7.90
C ALA A 191 -10.34 13.81 8.75
N TYR A 192 -9.32 13.47 9.53
CA TYR A 192 -8.38 14.42 10.11
C TYR A 192 -7.58 15.10 8.99
N LYS A 193 -7.29 16.39 9.17
CA LYS A 193 -6.52 17.20 8.20
C LYS A 193 -5.25 17.79 8.78
N ASN A 194 -5.20 17.96 10.10
CA ASN A 194 -3.99 18.38 10.79
C ASN A 194 -2.97 17.22 10.77
N PRO A 195 -1.75 17.42 10.23
CA PRO A 195 -0.74 16.37 10.13
C PRO A 195 -0.30 15.77 11.47
N GLU A 196 -0.23 16.57 12.53
CA GLU A 196 0.13 16.12 13.88
C GLU A 196 -0.94 15.18 14.44
N LEU A 197 -2.21 15.53 14.33
CA LEU A 197 -3.34 14.66 14.72
C LEU A 197 -3.40 13.37 13.90
N ILE A 198 -3.05 13.41 12.61
CA ILE A 198 -2.96 12.19 11.79
C ILE A 198 -1.84 11.29 12.33
N ASN A 199 -0.69 11.86 12.70
CA ASN A 199 0.42 11.11 13.26
C ASN A 199 0.08 10.53 14.64
N GLU A 200 -0.58 11.30 15.51
CA GLU A 200 -1.07 10.82 16.81
C GLU A 200 -2.06 9.67 16.63
N ASN A 201 -3.05 9.82 15.74
CA ASN A 201 -4.03 8.78 15.49
C ASN A 201 -3.41 7.54 14.82
N TYR A 202 -2.36 7.71 14.01
CA TYR A 202 -1.58 6.59 13.45
C TYR A 202 -0.95 5.76 14.56
N ILE A 203 -0.29 6.40 15.53
CA ILE A 203 0.33 5.69 16.66
C ILE A 203 -0.73 5.02 17.54
N TYR A 204 -1.86 5.69 17.78
CA TYR A 204 -2.97 5.10 18.53
C TYR A 204 -3.57 3.87 17.82
N CYS A 205 -3.78 3.94 16.50
CA CYS A 205 -4.22 2.80 15.71
C CYS A 205 -3.20 1.65 15.72
N LEU A 206 -1.91 1.97 15.64
CA LEU A 206 -0.84 0.97 15.67
C LEU A 206 -0.79 0.22 17.00
N GLU A 207 -0.85 0.94 18.12
CA GLU A 207 -0.89 0.36 19.46
C GLU A 207 -2.10 -0.57 19.64
N LYS A 208 -3.28 -0.11 19.23
CA LYS A 208 -4.52 -0.90 19.28
C LYS A 208 -4.45 -2.17 18.41
N LEU A 209 -3.83 -2.10 17.24
CA LEU A 209 -3.60 -3.29 16.40
C LEU A 209 -2.66 -4.30 17.08
N PHE A 210 -1.62 -3.82 17.79
CA PHE A 210 -0.72 -4.68 18.56
C PHE A 210 -1.39 -5.28 19.80
N ASP A 211 -2.23 -4.53 20.52
CA ASP A 211 -3.07 -5.06 21.62
C ASP A 211 -3.95 -6.22 21.14
N ASN A 212 -4.49 -6.10 19.93
CA ASN A 212 -5.29 -7.13 19.28
C ASN A 212 -4.47 -8.27 18.64
N LYS A 213 -3.15 -8.30 18.85
CA LYS A 213 -2.23 -9.32 18.31
C LYS A 213 -2.29 -9.45 16.78
N ALA A 214 -2.57 -8.34 16.09
CA ALA A 214 -2.57 -8.32 14.63
C ALA A 214 -1.14 -8.37 14.08
N TYR A 215 -0.96 -9.01 12.93
CA TYR A 215 0.22 -8.77 12.12
C TYR A 215 0.09 -7.39 11.46
N VAL A 216 1.07 -6.51 11.67
CA VAL A 216 0.99 -5.12 11.17
C VAL A 216 2.09 -4.80 10.16
N GLY A 217 1.67 -4.41 8.96
CA GLY A 217 2.52 -3.71 7.99
C GLY A 217 2.52 -2.21 8.28
N ILE A 218 3.60 -1.70 8.87
CA ILE A 218 3.78 -0.31 9.31
C ILE A 218 4.21 0.53 8.10
N ALA A 219 3.23 1.00 7.31
CA ALA A 219 3.47 1.70 6.06
C ALA A 219 3.66 3.22 6.25
N THR A 220 4.91 3.67 6.27
CA THR A 220 5.26 5.08 6.44
C THR A 220 6.70 5.39 5.99
N HIS A 221 6.94 6.63 5.58
CA HIS A 221 8.28 7.21 5.40
C HIS A 221 8.61 8.30 6.43
N ASP A 222 7.75 8.46 7.44
CA ASP A 222 7.89 9.46 8.49
C ASP A 222 8.79 8.89 9.59
N GLU A 223 9.98 9.48 9.76
CA GLU A 223 10.97 9.08 10.76
C GLU A 223 10.41 9.10 12.19
N LYS A 224 9.56 10.08 12.52
CA LYS A 224 8.93 10.17 13.85
C LYS A 224 8.03 8.96 14.08
N LEU A 225 7.21 8.59 13.08
CA LEU A 225 6.36 7.41 13.20
C LEU A 225 7.16 6.11 13.28
N ILE A 226 8.28 5.99 12.57
CA ILE A 226 9.17 4.83 12.68
C ILE A 226 9.78 4.74 14.08
N PHE A 227 10.25 5.87 14.63
CA PHE A 227 10.76 5.92 15.99
C PHE A 227 9.70 5.47 17.02
N HIS A 228 8.48 5.98 16.92
CA HIS A 228 7.38 5.58 17.81
C HIS A 228 6.96 4.12 17.61
N ALA A 229 6.92 3.63 16.37
CA ALA A 229 6.67 2.22 16.07
C ALA A 229 7.71 1.30 16.72
N MET A 230 9.00 1.64 16.63
CA MET A 230 10.08 0.89 17.32
C MET A 230 9.91 0.88 18.84
N LYS A 231 9.42 1.98 19.44
CA LYS A 231 9.09 2.00 20.88
C LYS A 231 7.93 1.03 21.20
N LEU A 232 6.88 1.01 20.39
CA LEU A 232 5.76 0.10 20.58
C LEU A 232 6.19 -1.37 20.38
N ILE A 233 6.96 -1.68 19.34
CA ILE A 233 7.52 -3.01 19.10
C ILE A 233 8.26 -3.53 20.35
N ARG A 234 9.08 -2.69 21.00
CA ARG A 234 9.77 -3.05 22.25
C ARG A 234 8.80 -3.20 23.43
N LYS A 235 7.85 -2.26 23.59
CA LYS A 235 6.83 -2.30 24.65
C LYS A 235 6.04 -3.61 24.63
N TYR A 236 5.68 -4.08 23.43
CA TYR A 236 4.89 -5.30 23.22
C TYR A 236 5.75 -6.56 23.04
N ASN A 237 7.08 -6.44 23.12
CA ASN A 237 8.03 -7.55 22.92
C ASN A 237 7.82 -8.32 21.60
N LEU A 238 7.47 -7.61 20.53
CA LEU A 238 7.15 -8.22 19.24
C LEU A 238 8.40 -8.75 18.55
N GLN A 239 8.29 -9.98 18.06
CA GLN A 239 9.28 -10.64 17.23
C GLN A 239 9.21 -10.14 15.78
N PRO A 240 10.32 -10.21 15.01
CA PRO A 240 10.34 -9.72 13.65
C PRO A 240 9.29 -10.33 12.73
N ASN A 241 8.78 -11.54 12.99
CA ASN A 241 7.73 -12.18 12.20
C ASN A 241 6.30 -11.75 12.55
N GLU A 242 6.12 -10.82 13.50
CA GLU A 242 4.80 -10.31 13.94
C GLU A 242 4.47 -8.95 13.31
N TYR A 243 5.43 -8.32 12.63
CA TYR A 243 5.25 -7.05 11.94
C TYR A 243 6.22 -6.91 10.77
N GLU A 244 6.07 -5.85 9.99
CA GLU A 244 7.08 -5.37 9.05
C GLU A 244 6.92 -3.87 8.85
N PHE A 245 8.02 -3.16 8.57
CA PHE A 245 7.94 -1.82 8.00
C PHE A 245 7.62 -1.91 6.52
N GLN A 246 6.92 -0.92 5.99
CA GLN A 246 6.59 -0.87 4.57
C GLN A 246 6.83 0.52 3.98
N MET A 247 7.45 0.56 2.81
CA MET A 247 7.81 1.79 2.10
C MET A 247 7.51 1.67 0.62
N LEU A 248 7.37 2.80 -0.07
CA LEU A 248 7.26 2.86 -1.52
C LEU A 248 8.65 2.74 -2.14
N LEU A 249 8.73 2.12 -3.31
CA LEU A 249 9.92 2.13 -4.15
C LEU A 249 10.42 3.57 -4.40
N GLY A 250 11.74 3.77 -4.47
CA GLY A 250 12.36 5.07 -4.75
C GLY A 250 12.37 6.11 -3.62
N ILE A 251 11.74 5.85 -2.46
CA ILE A 251 11.68 6.80 -1.34
C ILE A 251 12.46 6.29 -0.13
N GLY A 252 13.35 7.13 0.41
CA GLY A 252 13.90 7.01 1.76
C GLY A 252 15.00 5.97 1.91
N ASP A 253 15.91 5.83 0.95
CA ASP A 253 16.95 4.79 0.94
C ASP A 253 17.77 4.75 2.25
N GLU A 254 18.23 5.90 2.77
CA GLU A 254 18.95 5.97 4.06
C GLU A 254 18.10 5.43 5.24
N LEU A 255 16.80 5.69 5.22
CA LEU A 255 15.88 5.24 6.26
C LEU A 255 15.60 3.73 6.13
N ARG A 256 15.62 3.18 4.91
CA ARG A 256 15.56 1.73 4.70
C ARG A 256 16.79 1.03 5.26
N ASP A 257 17.97 1.57 4.97
CA ASP A 257 19.24 1.04 5.49
C ASP A 257 19.26 1.09 7.02
N PHE A 258 18.76 2.17 7.62
CA PHE A 258 18.60 2.26 9.06
C PHE A 258 17.67 1.16 9.61
N ILE A 259 16.48 0.97 9.04
CA ILE A 259 15.52 -0.06 9.46
C ILE A 259 16.14 -1.47 9.40
N LEU A 260 16.82 -1.78 8.29
CA LEU A 260 17.50 -3.06 8.08
C LEU A 260 18.67 -3.25 9.06
N SER A 261 19.46 -2.21 9.33
CA SER A 261 20.56 -2.26 10.32
C SER A 261 20.09 -2.61 11.73
N LYS A 262 18.83 -2.29 12.05
CA LYS A 262 18.16 -2.66 13.31
C LYS A 262 17.48 -4.03 13.27
N LYS A 263 17.71 -4.81 12.20
CA LYS A 263 17.18 -6.17 11.98
C LYS A 263 15.65 -6.25 11.90
N HIS A 264 15.00 -5.14 11.55
CA HIS A 264 13.56 -5.17 11.28
C HIS A 264 13.29 -5.65 9.86
N ARG A 265 12.14 -6.30 9.66
CA ARG A 265 11.62 -6.64 8.34
C ARG A 265 11.16 -5.39 7.61
N LEU A 266 11.48 -5.30 6.32
CA LEU A 266 11.09 -4.20 5.46
C LEU A 266 10.53 -4.73 4.14
N ARG A 267 9.33 -4.27 3.75
CA ARG A 267 8.70 -4.56 2.46
C ARG A 267 8.59 -3.30 1.60
N ILE A 268 9.02 -3.39 0.36
CA ILE A 268 8.92 -2.31 -0.61
C ILE A 268 7.70 -2.54 -1.52
N TYR A 269 6.91 -1.49 -1.72
CA TYR A 269 5.81 -1.47 -2.67
C TYR A 269 6.35 -1.17 -4.06
N VAL A 270 6.23 -2.15 -4.96
CA VAL A 270 6.81 -2.18 -6.29
C VAL A 270 5.67 -2.12 -7.32
N PRO A 271 5.27 -0.92 -7.77
CA PRO A 271 4.28 -0.79 -8.81
C PRO A 271 4.94 -0.99 -10.18
N TYR A 272 4.21 -1.64 -11.10
CA TYR A 272 4.61 -1.77 -12.52
C TYR A 272 3.40 -1.66 -13.44
N GLY A 273 3.64 -1.28 -14.69
CA GLY A 273 2.59 -1.26 -15.72
C GLY A 273 2.74 -0.12 -16.71
N LYS A 274 2.10 -0.26 -17.87
CA LYS A 274 2.21 0.71 -18.98
C LYS A 274 1.68 2.10 -18.62
N GLU A 275 0.75 2.16 -17.68
CA GLU A 275 0.05 3.39 -17.27
C GLU A 275 0.70 4.06 -16.06
N TRP A 276 2.01 3.86 -15.89
CA TRP A 276 2.79 4.44 -14.81
C TRP A 276 2.70 5.97 -14.76
N LEU A 277 2.54 6.63 -15.92
CA LEU A 277 2.47 8.09 -16.00
C LEU A 277 1.18 8.62 -15.36
N SER A 278 0.04 8.00 -15.66
CA SER A 278 -1.27 8.30 -15.05
C SER A 278 -1.23 8.06 -13.54
N TYR A 279 -0.61 6.96 -13.10
CA TYR A 279 -0.39 6.66 -11.69
C TYR A 279 0.44 7.73 -10.98
N VAL A 280 1.57 8.13 -11.55
CA VAL A 280 2.45 9.16 -11.00
C VAL A 280 1.72 10.50 -10.93
N ARG A 281 1.08 10.95 -12.02
CA ARG A 281 0.29 12.20 -12.03
C ARG A 281 -0.77 12.21 -10.92
N ARG A 282 -1.51 11.12 -10.73
CA ARG A 282 -2.49 11.00 -9.64
C ARG A 282 -1.83 11.11 -8.26
N ARG A 283 -0.75 10.37 -8.01
CA ARG A 283 -0.01 10.44 -6.74
C ARG A 283 0.50 11.86 -6.44
N LEU A 284 0.92 12.57 -7.48
CA LEU A 284 1.40 13.95 -7.36
C LEU A 284 0.28 14.95 -7.08
N LYS A 285 -0.91 14.77 -7.66
CA LYS A 285 -2.10 15.57 -7.32
C LYS A 285 -2.59 15.29 -5.90
N GLU A 286 -2.64 14.02 -5.51
CA GLU A 286 -3.15 13.60 -4.21
C GLU A 286 -2.18 13.98 -3.07
N ASN A 287 -0.87 13.92 -3.30
CA ASN A 287 0.13 14.31 -2.32
C ASN A 287 1.37 14.97 -2.96
N PRO A 288 1.32 16.29 -3.22
CA PRO A 288 2.42 17.04 -3.83
C PRO A 288 3.73 16.99 -3.04
N ASN A 289 3.69 16.69 -1.73
CA ASN A 289 4.90 16.57 -0.92
C ASN A 289 5.77 15.36 -1.32
N ILE A 290 5.22 14.37 -2.05
CA ILE A 290 6.00 13.27 -2.62
C ILE A 290 7.13 13.81 -3.50
N ILE A 291 6.93 14.92 -4.21
CA ILE A 291 7.99 15.57 -5.01
C ILE A 291 9.10 16.14 -4.13
N LYS A 292 8.79 16.74 -2.98
CA LYS A 292 9.82 17.29 -2.08
C LYS A 292 10.72 16.17 -1.56
N THR A 293 10.10 15.07 -1.12
CA THR A 293 10.84 13.88 -0.68
C THR A 293 11.62 13.25 -1.84
N ALA A 294 11.05 13.23 -3.05
CA ALA A 294 11.67 12.69 -4.26
C ALA A 294 12.88 13.50 -4.75
N LEU A 295 12.86 14.82 -4.54
CA LEU A 295 13.91 15.76 -4.95
C LEU A 295 14.99 15.95 -3.88
N GLY A 296 14.91 15.23 -2.75
CA GLY A 296 15.84 15.42 -1.63
C GLY A 296 15.74 16.80 -0.97
N LEU A 297 14.65 17.54 -1.23
CA LEU A 297 14.39 18.84 -0.62
C LEU A 297 13.83 18.59 0.78
N LYS A 298 14.70 18.73 1.79
CA LYS A 298 14.33 18.61 3.22
C LYS A 298 13.22 19.63 3.55
N LEU A 299 12.28 19.18 4.39
CA LEU A 299 11.31 20.05 5.08
C LEU A 299 12.02 20.97 6.07
#